data_AF-A0A970WD95-F1
#
_entry.id   AF-A0A970WD95-F1
#
_cell.length_a   1.000
_cell.length_b   1.000
_cell.length_c   1.000
_cell.angle_alpha   90.00
_cell.angle_beta   90.00
_cell.angle_gamma   90.00
#
_symmetry.space_group_name_H-M   'P 1'
#
loop_
_entity.id
_entity.type
_entity.pdbx_description
1 polymer ?
#
loop_
_entity_poly.entity_id
_entity_poly.type
_entity_poly.pdbx_seq_one_letter_code
_entity_poly.pdbx_strand_id
1 'polypeptide(L)'
;MTLQVLQVLDENESRDKSRKVLFGIEEGIKRGNIHTHGNLYGYKYYPKPENRLEIIEDEAEVVRLIFSLYTDKGYGVHRIRQYLTENGMFARSGKPFSERGLRVMIQNETYSGRAVRKKFTNGLVFDKHTTRETGHAIIFETDKIPAIVDMETFEKAQRVLESKVQHTTQKGIYTGKTQFAGKLICGCCGSPYYASGSDIIKSAGGRVRNYACKAKRTMNRDEDGNRVMLCNNPNVSEVTLNQFIQGSSYAFHIWKKAEFGILALNSLTAALMCQINKQDIKAVSDLREKLADIDGVFYAAYHGGRAHGVRVSDGVANFGGA
;
A
#
# COMPACT_ATOMS: atom_id res chain seq x y z
N MET A 1 -46.87 30.64 6.35
CA MET A 1 -46.01 31.09 5.23
C MET A 1 -44.75 31.81 5.72
N THR A 2 -44.77 32.65 6.75
CA THR A 2 -43.58 33.34 7.29
C THR A 2 -42.49 32.42 7.85
N LEU A 3 -42.88 31.36 8.58
CA LEU A 3 -41.95 30.36 9.13
C LEU A 3 -41.17 29.58 8.05
N GLN A 4 -41.84 29.20 6.96
CA GLN A 4 -41.20 28.49 5.86
C GLN A 4 -40.17 29.36 5.14
N VAL A 5 -40.44 30.65 4.98
CA VAL A 5 -39.49 31.60 4.39
C VAL A 5 -38.27 31.79 5.29
N LEU A 6 -38.44 31.92 6.60
CA LEU A 6 -37.33 32.02 7.56
C LEU A 6 -36.46 30.75 7.56
N GLN A 7 -37.08 29.56 7.53
CA GLN A 7 -36.35 28.30 7.43
C GLN A 7 -35.49 28.21 6.16
N VAL A 8 -36.00 28.65 5.01
CA VAL A 8 -35.25 28.68 3.75
C VAL A 8 -34.09 29.70 3.81
N LEU A 9 -34.28 30.85 4.45
CA LEU A 9 -33.21 31.84 4.64
C LEU A 9 -32.09 31.32 5.54
N ASP A 10 -32.45 30.73 6.68
CA ASP A 10 -31.48 30.10 7.60
C ASP A 10 -30.72 28.95 6.91
N GLU A 11 -31.42 28.17 6.08
CA GLU A 11 -30.82 27.12 5.27
C GLU A 11 -29.80 27.68 4.27
N ASN A 12 -30.15 28.74 3.55
CA ASN A 12 -29.25 29.40 2.60
C ASN A 12 -28.03 30.02 3.29
N GLU A 13 -28.21 30.70 4.43
CA GLU A 13 -27.08 31.26 5.17
C GLU A 13 -26.08 30.19 5.61
N SER A 14 -26.58 29.06 6.10
CA SER A 14 -25.75 27.94 6.53
C SER A 14 -25.02 27.28 5.35
N ARG A 15 -25.68 27.14 4.20
CA ARG A 15 -25.04 26.70 2.94
C ARG A 15 -23.95 27.68 2.49
N ASP A 16 -24.20 28.97 2.56
CA ASP A 16 -23.23 30.01 2.19
C ASP A 16 -22.03 30.06 3.15
N LYS A 17 -22.24 29.92 4.46
CA LYS A 17 -21.16 29.77 5.45
C LYS A 17 -20.31 28.54 5.12
N SER A 18 -20.94 27.41 4.85
CA SER A 18 -20.25 26.17 4.47
C SER A 18 -19.38 26.36 3.22
N ARG A 19 -19.93 27.02 2.19
CA ARG A 19 -19.20 27.33 0.94
C ARG A 19 -17.99 28.23 1.18
N LYS A 20 -18.15 29.28 1.99
CA LYS A 20 -17.05 30.21 2.36
C LYS A 20 -15.93 29.49 3.13
N VAL A 21 -16.28 28.57 4.04
CA VAL A 21 -15.30 27.75 4.77
C VAL A 21 -14.54 26.83 3.81
N LEU A 22 -15.24 26.13 2.90
CA LEU A 22 -14.61 25.26 1.90
C LEU A 22 -13.67 26.04 0.99
N PHE A 23 -14.09 27.20 0.51
CA PHE A 23 -13.26 28.11 -0.28
C PHE A 23 -12.00 28.53 0.49
N GLY A 24 -12.14 28.92 1.77
CA GLY A 24 -11.01 29.26 2.62
C GLY A 24 -10.03 28.09 2.86
N ILE A 25 -10.55 26.86 2.93
CA ILE A 25 -9.72 25.65 3.00
C ILE A 25 -8.93 25.45 1.70
N GLU A 26 -9.58 25.60 0.55
CA GLU A 26 -8.95 25.46 -0.77
C GLU A 26 -7.88 26.52 -1.03
N GLU A 27 -8.18 27.78 -0.74
CA GLU A 27 -7.18 28.86 -0.77
C GLU A 27 -6.04 28.61 0.21
N GLY A 28 -6.33 28.03 1.37
CA GLY A 28 -5.32 27.58 2.32
C GLY A 28 -4.38 26.54 1.72
N ILE A 29 -4.92 25.52 1.02
CA ILE A 29 -4.12 24.49 0.35
C ILE A 29 -3.23 25.11 -0.73
N LYS A 30 -3.78 26.01 -1.57
CA LYS A 30 -3.00 26.71 -2.62
C LYS A 30 -1.83 27.51 -2.05
N ARG A 31 -2.01 28.10 -0.86
CA ARG A 31 -0.96 28.84 -0.13
C ARG A 31 -0.02 27.93 0.68
N GLY A 32 -0.14 26.62 0.54
CA GLY A 32 0.66 25.65 1.29
C GLY A 32 0.35 25.62 2.80
N ASN A 33 -0.80 26.10 3.26
CA ASN A 33 -1.09 26.16 4.69
C ASN A 33 -1.39 24.77 5.26
N ILE A 34 -0.59 24.39 6.26
CA ILE A 34 -0.69 23.09 6.91
C ILE A 34 -1.83 23.05 7.93
N HIS A 35 -2.48 21.90 8.04
CA HIS A 35 -3.41 21.59 9.12
C HIS A 35 -2.78 20.53 10.01
N THR A 36 -2.28 20.93 11.17
CA THR A 36 -1.72 19.98 12.12
C THR A 36 -2.16 20.36 13.53
N HIS A 37 -2.41 19.33 14.34
CA HIS A 37 -2.59 19.48 15.78
C HIS A 37 -1.20 19.57 16.43
N GLY A 38 -0.99 20.46 17.40
CA GLY A 38 0.34 20.77 17.94
C GLY A 38 1.12 19.63 18.60
N ASN A 39 0.57 18.41 18.65
CA ASN A 39 1.14 17.24 19.32
C ASN A 39 1.63 16.15 18.35
N LEU A 40 2.07 16.53 17.14
CA LEU A 40 2.68 15.56 16.22
C LEU A 40 4.08 15.18 16.72
N TYR A 41 4.27 13.90 17.06
CA TYR A 41 5.56 13.37 17.52
C TYR A 41 6.62 13.51 16.42
N GLY A 42 7.88 13.79 16.78
CA GLY A 42 8.93 14.10 15.81
C GLY A 42 8.97 15.56 15.35
N TYR A 43 7.91 16.34 15.62
CA TYR A 43 7.79 17.72 15.15
C TYR A 43 7.37 18.72 16.22
N LYS A 44 7.95 19.91 16.17
CA LYS A 44 7.44 21.10 16.84
C LYS A 44 6.59 21.91 15.87
N TYR A 45 5.35 22.19 16.26
CA TYR A 45 4.44 23.00 15.45
C TYR A 45 4.52 24.48 15.83
N TYR A 46 4.79 25.32 14.83
CA TYR A 46 4.69 26.78 14.95
C TYR A 46 3.37 27.26 14.33
N PRO A 47 2.43 27.78 15.14
CA PRO A 47 1.17 28.31 14.66
C PRO A 47 1.34 29.47 13.67
N LYS A 48 0.22 29.95 13.11
CA LYS A 48 0.21 31.18 12.31
C LYS A 48 0.82 32.33 13.13
N PRO A 49 1.60 33.23 12.50
CA PRO A 49 1.73 33.44 11.05
C PRO A 49 2.67 32.46 10.32
N GLU A 50 3.58 31.78 11.01
CA GLU A 50 4.62 30.94 10.40
C GLU A 50 4.06 29.64 9.82
N ASN A 51 3.14 28.98 10.55
CA ASN A 51 2.42 27.78 10.11
C ASN A 51 3.34 26.69 9.54
N ARG A 52 4.39 26.32 10.27
CA ARG A 52 5.37 25.31 9.85
C ARG A 52 5.61 24.25 10.91
N LEU A 53 6.21 23.14 10.49
CA LEU A 53 6.77 22.11 11.35
C LEU A 53 8.29 22.20 11.36
N GLU A 54 8.87 21.95 12.52
CA GLU A 54 10.31 21.85 12.72
C GLU A 54 10.62 20.49 13.32
N ILE A 55 11.67 19.84 12.84
CA ILE A 55 12.07 18.52 13.33
C ILE A 55 12.64 18.65 14.74
N ILE A 56 12.20 17.78 15.63
CA ILE A 56 12.87 17.50 16.90
C ILE A 56 13.67 16.24 16.69
N GLU A 57 15.00 16.37 16.58
CA GLU A 57 15.84 15.27 16.09
C GLU A 57 15.77 14.01 16.97
N ASP A 58 15.77 14.17 18.29
CA ASP A 58 15.63 13.06 19.25
C ASP A 58 14.36 12.24 19.04
N GLU A 59 13.24 12.92 18.75
CA GLU A 59 11.97 12.24 18.48
C GLU A 59 11.91 11.70 17.05
N ALA A 60 12.53 12.40 16.10
CA ALA A 60 12.58 12.00 14.71
C ALA A 60 13.39 10.72 14.51
N GLU A 61 14.46 10.51 15.28
CA GLU A 61 15.20 9.25 15.30
C GLU A 61 14.31 8.07 15.68
N VAL A 62 13.46 8.23 16.70
CA VAL A 62 12.48 7.21 17.09
C VAL A 62 11.48 6.95 15.97
N VAL A 63 11.03 7.98 15.25
CA VAL A 63 10.14 7.82 14.08
C VAL A 63 10.84 7.03 12.97
N ARG A 64 12.07 7.39 12.59
CA ARG A 64 12.85 6.65 11.58
C ARG A 64 13.04 5.19 11.98
N LEU A 65 13.34 4.95 13.26
CA LEU A 65 13.44 3.61 13.82
C LEU A 65 12.12 2.85 13.70
N ILE A 66 10.98 3.46 14.03
CA ILE A 66 9.65 2.82 13.90
C ILE A 66 9.39 2.41 12.45
N PHE A 67 9.69 3.28 11.48
CA PHE A 67 9.51 2.96 10.06
C PHE A 67 10.43 1.81 9.63
N SER A 68 11.72 1.85 9.94
CA SER A 68 12.67 0.76 9.61
C SER A 68 12.29 -0.59 10.26
N LEU A 69 11.86 -0.59 11.53
CA LEU A 69 11.37 -1.81 12.18
C LEU A 69 10.13 -2.38 11.47
N TYR A 70 9.26 -1.50 10.98
CA TYR A 70 8.04 -1.90 10.28
C TYR A 70 8.31 -2.41 8.86
N THR A 71 9.16 -1.72 8.09
CA THR A 71 9.42 -1.99 6.67
C THR A 71 10.51 -3.03 6.45
N ASP A 72 11.63 -2.94 7.16
CA ASP A 72 12.83 -3.72 6.87
C ASP A 72 12.87 -4.99 7.72
N LYS A 73 12.53 -4.88 9.00
CA LYS A 73 12.41 -6.06 9.88
C LYS A 73 11.03 -6.71 9.83
N GLY A 74 10.04 -6.06 9.20
CA GLY A 74 8.67 -6.58 9.06
C GLY A 74 7.90 -6.70 10.38
N TYR A 75 8.28 -5.95 11.43
CA TYR A 75 7.65 -6.08 12.74
C TYR A 75 6.19 -5.60 12.70
N GLY A 76 5.33 -6.29 13.44
CA GLY A 76 3.96 -5.83 13.69
C GLY A 76 3.94 -4.68 14.72
N VAL A 77 2.90 -3.85 14.68
CA VAL A 77 2.74 -2.70 15.59
C VAL A 77 2.89 -3.08 17.07
N HIS A 78 2.34 -4.22 17.49
CA HIS A 78 2.50 -4.74 18.85
C HIS A 78 3.97 -5.02 19.20
N ARG A 79 4.71 -5.66 18.30
CA ARG A 79 6.12 -5.98 18.49
C ARG A 79 6.99 -4.72 18.51
N ILE A 80 6.66 -3.73 17.67
CA ILE A 80 7.32 -2.41 17.69
C ILE A 80 7.10 -1.74 19.04
N ARG A 81 5.86 -1.70 19.54
CA ARG A 81 5.56 -1.14 20.87
C ARG A 81 6.39 -1.82 21.96
N GLN A 82 6.45 -3.15 21.96
CA GLN A 82 7.24 -3.90 22.94
C GLN A 82 8.72 -3.53 22.86
N TYR A 83 9.29 -3.54 21.64
CA TYR A 83 10.67 -3.16 21.42
C TYR A 83 10.98 -1.73 21.92
N LEU A 84 10.12 -0.76 21.61
CA LEU A 84 10.30 0.62 22.08
C LEU A 84 10.27 0.71 23.61
N THR A 85 9.34 -0.02 24.25
CA THR A 85 9.19 -0.03 25.71
C THR A 85 10.40 -0.67 26.40
N GLU A 86 10.90 -1.78 25.86
CA GLU A 86 12.09 -2.49 26.38
C GLU A 86 13.36 -1.65 26.26
N ASN A 87 13.44 -0.78 25.26
CA ASN A 87 14.56 0.15 25.04
C ASN A 87 14.32 1.54 25.67
N GLY A 88 13.31 1.71 26.53
CA GLY A 88 13.07 2.96 27.25
C GLY A 88 12.59 4.14 26.38
N MET A 89 12.10 3.90 25.16
CA MET A 89 11.58 4.92 24.27
C MET A 89 10.07 5.10 24.49
N PHE A 90 9.67 6.28 24.96
CA PHE A 90 8.28 6.60 25.33
C PHE A 90 7.73 7.77 24.53
N ALA A 91 6.40 7.91 24.51
CA ALA A 91 5.75 9.07 23.94
C ALA A 91 5.99 10.33 24.81
N ARG A 92 5.74 11.53 24.27
CA ARG A 92 5.86 12.82 25.00
C ARG A 92 5.13 12.86 26.35
N SER A 93 4.10 12.05 26.54
CA SER A 93 3.36 11.92 27.79
C SER A 93 4.08 11.09 28.86
N GLY A 94 5.27 10.56 28.57
CA GLY A 94 6.00 9.62 29.43
C GLY A 94 5.43 8.20 29.44
N LYS A 95 4.43 7.91 28.60
CA LYS A 95 3.77 6.60 28.53
C LYS A 95 4.25 5.77 27.34
N PRO A 96 4.15 4.43 27.41
CA PRO A 96 4.38 3.57 26.25
C PRO A 96 3.49 3.99 25.08
N PHE A 97 4.04 3.90 23.86
CA PHE A 97 3.25 4.14 22.66
C PHE A 97 2.03 3.20 22.63
N SER A 98 0.86 3.76 22.29
CA SER A 98 -0.32 2.93 22.05
C SER A 98 -0.24 2.30 20.66
N GLU A 99 -0.78 1.10 20.49
CA GLU A 99 -0.82 0.46 19.17
C GLU A 99 -1.60 1.29 18.15
N ARG A 100 -2.68 1.94 18.60
CA ARG A 100 -3.41 2.89 17.76
C ARG A 100 -2.53 4.07 17.36
N GLY A 101 -1.78 4.66 18.29
CA GLY A 101 -0.88 5.77 18.03
C GLY A 101 0.21 5.41 17.01
N LEU A 102 0.85 4.26 17.17
CA LEU A 102 1.84 3.75 16.21
C LEU A 102 1.23 3.50 14.82
N ARG A 103 0.01 2.95 14.77
CA ARG A 103 -0.69 2.77 13.47
C ARG A 103 -0.96 4.10 12.79
N VAL A 104 -1.47 5.09 13.54
CA VAL A 104 -1.71 6.44 13.03
C VAL A 104 -0.41 7.09 12.57
N MET A 105 0.70 6.88 13.30
CA MET A 105 2.02 7.37 12.92
C MET A 105 2.48 6.79 11.58
N ILE A 106 2.41 5.47 11.42
CA ILE A 106 2.81 4.79 10.17
C ILE A 106 1.93 5.22 8.98
N GLN A 107 0.65 5.54 9.21
CA GLN A 107 -0.28 5.99 8.18
C GLN A 107 -0.20 7.49 7.85
N ASN A 108 0.52 8.27 8.64
CA ASN A 108 0.51 9.72 8.50
C ASN A 108 1.52 10.18 7.45
N GLU A 109 1.00 10.67 6.33
CA GLU A 109 1.75 11.19 5.19
C GLU A 109 2.61 12.43 5.55
N THR A 110 2.34 13.07 6.69
CA THR A 110 3.14 14.21 7.18
C THR A 110 4.60 13.85 7.41
N TYR A 111 4.89 12.60 7.80
CA TYR A 111 6.28 12.17 8.04
C TYR A 111 7.12 12.08 6.77
N SER A 112 6.51 12.01 5.59
CA SER A 112 7.19 12.09 4.29
C SER A 112 7.25 13.51 3.71
N GLY A 113 6.92 14.53 4.50
CA GLY A 113 6.96 15.94 4.08
C GLY A 113 5.68 16.42 3.37
N ARG A 114 4.62 15.62 3.32
CA ARG A 114 3.39 15.97 2.60
C ARG A 114 2.32 16.48 3.55
N ALA A 115 1.65 17.57 3.17
CA ALA A 115 0.50 18.08 3.91
C ALA A 115 -0.79 17.39 3.46
N VAL A 116 -1.67 17.10 4.41
CA VAL A 116 -2.96 16.46 4.13
C VAL A 116 -4.12 17.35 4.57
N ARG A 117 -5.11 17.53 3.68
CA ARG A 117 -6.36 18.26 3.95
C ARG A 117 -7.56 17.42 3.53
N LYS A 118 -8.75 17.75 4.06
CA LYS A 118 -10.04 17.13 3.68
C LYS A 118 -10.06 15.58 3.76
N LYS A 119 -9.19 14.96 4.59
CA LYS A 119 -9.16 13.50 4.79
C LYS A 119 -10.49 12.95 5.31
N PHE A 120 -11.24 13.78 6.03
CA PHE A 120 -12.57 13.48 6.53
C PHE A 120 -13.47 14.70 6.34
N THR A 121 -14.68 14.45 5.84
CA THR A 121 -15.72 15.47 5.71
C THR A 121 -16.93 14.98 6.49
N ASN A 122 -17.47 15.84 7.34
CA ASN A 122 -18.88 15.74 7.70
C ASN A 122 -19.58 16.53 6.59
N GLY A 123 -20.46 15.88 5.81
CA GLY A 123 -21.24 16.49 4.73
C GLY A 123 -21.96 17.81 5.11
N LEU A 124 -22.83 18.29 4.23
CA LEU A 124 -23.48 19.60 4.43
C LEU A 124 -24.31 19.63 5.73
N VAL A 125 -24.34 20.80 6.38
CA VAL A 125 -24.84 21.02 7.76
C VAL A 125 -26.29 20.55 8.01
N PHE A 126 -27.08 20.34 6.97
CA PHE A 126 -28.49 19.90 7.07
C PHE A 126 -28.70 18.41 6.83
N ASP A 127 -27.63 17.65 6.60
CA ASP A 127 -27.77 16.22 6.39
C ASP A 127 -28.01 15.53 7.74
N LYS A 128 -29.25 15.11 7.99
CA LYS A 128 -29.70 14.50 9.26
C LYS A 128 -28.91 13.23 9.62
N HIS A 129 -28.20 12.67 8.63
CA HIS A 129 -27.35 11.50 8.73
C HIS A 129 -25.93 11.77 8.24
N THR A 130 -25.35 12.92 8.64
CA THR A 130 -23.97 13.25 8.25
C THR A 130 -23.01 12.16 8.76
N THR A 131 -22.58 11.28 7.86
CA THR A 131 -21.59 10.25 8.15
C THR A 131 -20.21 10.82 7.83
N ARG A 132 -19.19 10.40 8.59
CA ARG A 132 -17.80 10.77 8.30
C ARG A 132 -17.38 10.10 7.00
N GLU A 133 -17.47 10.81 5.90
CA GLU A 133 -17.05 10.30 4.59
C GLU A 133 -15.52 10.34 4.48
N THR A 134 -14.96 9.25 3.96
CA THR A 134 -13.53 9.11 3.67
C THR A 134 -13.40 9.03 2.16
N GLY A 135 -12.75 10.00 1.50
CA GLY A 135 -12.66 9.98 0.04
C GLY A 135 -12.11 11.23 -0.65
N HIS A 136 -12.01 12.37 0.04
CA HIS A 136 -11.53 13.63 -0.54
C HIS A 136 -10.23 14.13 0.08
N ALA A 137 -9.34 13.23 0.49
CA ALA A 137 -8.04 13.63 1.00
C ALA A 137 -7.24 14.34 -0.10
N ILE A 138 -6.96 15.62 0.10
CA ILE A 138 -6.04 16.39 -0.75
C ILE A 138 -4.67 16.30 -0.11
N ILE A 139 -3.75 15.63 -0.78
CA ILE A 139 -2.35 15.52 -0.36
C ILE A 139 -1.52 16.42 -1.27
N PHE A 140 -0.81 17.37 -0.69
CA PHE A 140 0.00 18.33 -1.43
C PHE A 140 1.38 18.48 -0.80
N GLU A 141 2.36 18.89 -1.61
CA GLU A 141 3.71 19.14 -1.17
C GLU A 141 3.85 20.57 -0.64
N THR A 142 4.71 20.75 0.36
CA THR A 142 5.01 22.07 0.93
C THR A 142 6.40 22.06 1.56
N ASP A 143 7.06 23.20 1.47
CA ASP A 143 8.31 23.55 2.17
C ASP A 143 8.16 23.67 3.69
N LYS A 144 6.93 23.82 4.20
CA LYS A 144 6.63 24.01 5.63
C LYS A 144 6.71 22.72 6.45
N ILE A 145 6.87 21.56 5.81
CA ILE A 145 6.95 20.26 6.47
C ILE A 145 8.25 19.57 6.04
N PRO A 146 9.32 19.67 6.83
CA PRO A 146 10.52 18.90 6.57
C PRO A 146 10.23 17.39 6.73
N ALA A 147 10.67 16.56 5.78
CA ALA A 147 10.45 15.12 5.83
C ALA A 147 11.36 14.46 6.88
N ILE A 148 10.80 13.58 7.72
CA ILE A 148 11.58 12.72 8.64
C ILE A 148 11.93 11.39 7.97
N VAL A 149 11.04 10.90 7.11
CA VAL A 149 11.15 9.63 6.37
C VAL A 149 11.10 9.94 4.89
N ASP A 150 11.91 9.25 4.09
CA ASP A 150 11.88 9.36 2.64
C ASP A 150 10.59 8.78 2.05
N MET A 151 10.22 9.26 0.87
CA MET A 151 8.98 8.85 0.21
C MET A 151 8.97 7.34 -0.07
N GLU A 152 10.11 6.75 -0.43
CA GLU A 152 10.22 5.33 -0.74
C GLU A 152 9.91 4.45 0.48
N THR A 153 10.49 4.75 1.66
CA THR A 153 10.19 4.02 2.89
C THR A 153 8.73 4.21 3.31
N PHE A 154 8.18 5.42 3.17
CA PHE A 154 6.78 5.66 3.49
C PHE A 154 5.84 4.84 2.60
N GLU A 155 6.07 4.82 1.29
CA GLU A 155 5.28 4.01 0.36
C GLU A 155 5.43 2.51 0.63
N LYS A 156 6.64 2.05 0.94
CA LYS A 156 6.89 0.66 1.37
C LYS A 156 6.06 0.32 2.61
N ALA A 157 5.98 1.22 3.59
CA ALA A 157 5.14 1.03 4.76
C ALA A 157 3.65 0.95 4.42
N GLN A 158 3.14 1.80 3.51
CA GLN A 158 1.74 1.74 3.06
C GLN A 158 1.42 0.42 2.35
N ARG A 159 2.29 -0.04 1.45
CA ARG A 159 2.12 -1.34 0.77
C ARG A 159 2.03 -2.51 1.76
N VAL A 160 2.88 -2.51 2.79
CA VAL A 160 2.85 -3.53 3.86
C VAL A 160 1.57 -3.43 4.70
N LEU A 161 1.04 -2.22 4.89
CA LEU A 161 -0.21 -2.01 5.62
C LEU A 161 -1.41 -2.53 4.84
N GLU A 162 -1.49 -2.23 3.55
CA GLU A 162 -2.50 -2.74 2.62
C GLU A 162 -2.45 -4.27 2.52
N SER A 163 -1.25 -4.85 2.40
CA SER A 163 -1.09 -6.31 2.30
C SER A 163 -1.55 -7.07 3.55
N LYS A 164 -1.72 -6.39 4.70
CA LYS A 164 -2.16 -6.97 5.98
C LYS A 164 -3.65 -6.82 6.24
N VAL A 165 -4.39 -6.10 5.38
CA VAL A 165 -5.83 -5.85 5.54
C VAL A 165 -6.61 -6.75 4.59
N GLN A 166 -7.52 -7.57 5.13
CA GLN A 166 -8.49 -8.27 4.30
C GLN A 166 -9.66 -7.32 4.00
N HIS A 167 -9.66 -6.67 2.84
CA HIS A 167 -10.65 -5.63 2.49
C HIS A 167 -12.11 -6.11 2.57
N THR A 168 -12.37 -7.41 2.37
CA THR A 168 -13.72 -8.00 2.44
C THR A 168 -14.29 -8.07 3.86
N THR A 169 -13.44 -8.19 4.88
CA THR A 169 -13.88 -8.32 6.29
C THR A 169 -13.33 -7.23 7.20
N GLN A 170 -12.48 -6.34 6.67
CA GLN A 170 -11.74 -5.32 7.41
C GLN A 170 -10.98 -5.85 8.64
N LYS A 171 -10.66 -7.15 8.64
CA LYS A 171 -9.89 -7.81 9.69
C LYS A 171 -8.44 -7.97 9.25
N GLY A 172 -7.54 -7.90 10.22
CA GLY A 172 -6.12 -8.16 9.99
C GLY A 172 -5.90 -9.61 9.56
N ILE A 173 -5.04 -9.83 8.57
CA ILE A 173 -4.68 -11.18 8.12
C ILE A 173 -3.82 -11.82 9.20
N TYR A 174 -4.37 -12.82 9.88
CA TYR A 174 -3.62 -13.63 10.82
C TYR A 174 -2.69 -14.57 10.04
N THR A 175 -1.41 -14.20 9.93
CA THR A 175 -0.36 -15.05 9.33
C THR A 175 -0.07 -16.30 10.16
N GLY A 176 -0.60 -16.34 11.38
CA GLY A 176 -0.51 -17.42 12.36
C GLY A 176 0.88 -17.72 12.89
N LYS A 177 0.91 -18.47 13.99
CA LYS A 177 2.15 -18.81 14.73
C LYS A 177 2.90 -20.01 14.14
N THR A 178 2.39 -20.62 13.07
CA THR A 178 2.89 -21.90 12.56
C THR A 178 3.23 -21.79 11.09
N GLN A 179 4.19 -22.60 10.65
CA GLN A 179 4.67 -22.64 9.27
C GLN A 179 3.58 -22.87 8.20
N PHE A 180 2.46 -23.48 8.60
CA PHE A 180 1.32 -23.82 7.75
C PHE A 180 0.11 -22.89 7.90
N ALA A 181 0.18 -21.89 8.78
CA ALA A 181 -0.92 -20.96 8.95
C ALA A 181 -1.20 -20.18 7.67
N GLY A 182 -2.48 -20.13 7.28
CA GLY A 182 -2.94 -19.47 6.04
C GLY A 182 -2.61 -20.22 4.74
N LYS A 183 -1.89 -21.35 4.78
CA LYS A 183 -1.47 -22.10 3.58
C LYS A 183 -2.33 -23.32 3.27
N LEU A 184 -3.00 -23.87 4.28
CA LEU A 184 -3.79 -25.09 4.17
C LEU A 184 -5.25 -24.74 3.84
N ILE A 185 -5.76 -25.27 2.72
CA ILE A 185 -7.14 -25.07 2.26
C ILE A 185 -7.84 -26.43 2.19
N CYS A 186 -9.09 -26.47 2.66
CA CYS A 186 -9.92 -27.66 2.63
C CYS A 186 -10.35 -27.99 1.19
N GLY A 187 -9.99 -29.17 0.70
CA GLY A 187 -10.45 -29.65 -0.61
C GLY A 187 -11.96 -29.92 -0.69
N CYS A 188 -12.64 -30.19 0.44
CA CYS A 188 -14.07 -30.46 0.43
C CYS A 188 -14.95 -29.19 0.42
N CYS A 189 -14.59 -28.17 1.20
CA CYS A 189 -15.47 -27.00 1.41
C CYS A 189 -14.78 -25.65 1.14
N GLY A 190 -13.55 -25.65 0.63
CA GLY A 190 -12.78 -24.44 0.30
C GLY A 190 -12.34 -23.59 1.50
N SER A 191 -12.76 -23.93 2.72
CA SER A 191 -12.41 -23.16 3.92
C SER A 191 -10.96 -23.39 4.35
N PRO A 192 -10.30 -22.40 4.98
CA PRO A 192 -8.93 -22.57 5.48
C PRO A 192 -8.88 -23.55 6.66
N TYR A 193 -7.74 -24.22 6.80
CA TYR A 193 -7.39 -24.99 7.97
C TYR A 193 -6.67 -24.10 9.00
N TYR A 194 -6.98 -24.31 10.27
CA TYR A 194 -6.33 -23.63 11.39
C TYR A 194 -5.64 -24.64 12.30
N ALA A 195 -4.55 -24.19 12.95
CA ALA A 195 -3.95 -24.94 14.04
C ALA A 195 -5.01 -25.25 15.11
N SER A 196 -5.26 -26.54 15.28
CA SER A 196 -6.04 -27.13 16.38
C SER A 196 -5.09 -27.47 17.52
N GLY A 197 -5.61 -28.05 18.60
CA GLY A 197 -4.80 -28.55 19.71
C GLY A 197 -3.68 -29.51 19.26
N SER A 198 -2.86 -29.91 20.22
CA SER A 198 -1.81 -30.91 19.99
C SER A 198 -2.27 -32.29 20.45
N ASP A 199 -2.09 -33.30 19.62
CA ASP A 199 -2.20 -34.70 20.03
C ASP A 199 -0.84 -35.21 20.52
N ILE A 200 -0.83 -36.28 21.31
CA ILE A 200 0.41 -36.93 21.73
C ILE A 200 0.67 -38.12 20.81
N ILE A 201 1.73 -38.03 20.00
CA ILE A 201 2.16 -39.08 19.10
C ILE A 201 3.55 -39.55 19.57
N LYS A 202 3.58 -40.72 20.24
CA LYS A 202 4.82 -41.27 20.83
C LYS A 202 5.92 -41.51 19.79
N SER A 203 5.57 -42.00 18.60
CA SER A 203 6.51 -42.23 17.50
C SER A 203 7.12 -40.96 16.90
N ALA A 204 6.51 -39.80 17.14
CA ALA A 204 6.98 -38.50 16.67
C ALA A 204 7.70 -37.68 17.77
N GLY A 205 7.99 -38.29 18.92
CA GLY A 205 8.71 -37.63 20.02
C GLY A 205 7.84 -36.75 20.94
N GLY A 206 6.50 -36.90 20.91
CA GLY A 206 5.62 -36.25 21.90
C GLY A 206 4.45 -35.48 21.30
N ARG A 207 4.24 -34.23 21.73
CA ARG A 207 3.11 -33.40 21.30
C ARG A 207 3.26 -32.95 19.85
N VAL A 208 2.37 -33.42 18.99
CA VAL A 208 2.28 -33.06 17.57
C VAL A 208 1.07 -32.16 17.38
N ARG A 209 1.28 -31.03 16.69
CA ARG A 209 0.20 -30.10 16.37
C ARG A 209 -0.67 -30.66 15.26
N ASN A 210 -1.97 -30.39 15.36
CA ASN A 210 -2.91 -30.72 14.30
C ASN A 210 -3.50 -29.48 13.64
N TYR A 211 -4.04 -29.67 12.45
CA TYR A 211 -4.75 -28.65 11.69
C TYR A 211 -6.16 -29.16 11.41
N ALA A 212 -7.17 -28.32 11.69
CA ALA A 212 -8.58 -28.64 11.48
C ALA A 212 -9.24 -27.58 10.59
N CYS A 213 -10.16 -28.03 9.73
CA CYS A 213 -10.94 -27.15 8.86
C CYS A 213 -11.74 -26.12 9.68
N LYS A 214 -11.72 -24.84 9.28
CA LYS A 214 -12.51 -23.77 9.90
C LYS A 214 -13.99 -24.13 10.01
N ALA A 215 -14.60 -24.60 8.92
CA ALA A 215 -16.01 -24.93 8.86
C ALA A 215 -16.43 -26.04 9.84
N LYS A 216 -15.47 -26.89 10.25
CA LYS A 216 -15.66 -27.92 11.29
C LYS A 216 -15.62 -27.35 12.71
N ARG A 217 -14.91 -26.23 12.92
CA ARG A 217 -14.79 -25.55 14.23
C ARG A 217 -15.84 -24.47 14.43
N THR A 218 -16.35 -23.88 13.35
CA THR A 218 -17.44 -22.92 13.42
C THR A 218 -18.71 -23.64 13.82
N MET A 219 -19.30 -23.26 14.96
CA MET A 219 -20.63 -23.73 15.35
C MET A 219 -21.66 -23.09 14.43
N ASN A 220 -22.20 -23.87 13.50
CA ASN A 220 -23.32 -23.45 12.68
C ASN A 220 -24.59 -24.08 13.23
N ARG A 221 -25.72 -23.38 13.07
CA ARG A 221 -27.04 -23.88 13.44
C ARG A 221 -27.95 -23.88 12.22
N ASP A 222 -28.85 -24.85 12.12
CA ASP A 222 -29.95 -24.82 11.15
C ASP A 222 -31.05 -23.84 11.62
N GLU A 223 -32.10 -23.71 10.82
CA GLU A 223 -33.27 -22.86 11.11
C GLU A 223 -33.96 -23.27 12.43
N ASP A 224 -33.87 -24.55 12.79
CA ASP A 224 -34.41 -25.13 14.03
C ASP A 224 -33.45 -24.99 15.23
N GLY A 225 -32.26 -24.41 15.04
CA GLY A 225 -31.27 -24.20 16.08
C GLY A 225 -30.38 -25.40 16.42
N ASN A 226 -30.51 -26.53 15.72
CA ASN A 226 -29.64 -27.70 15.88
C ASN A 226 -28.25 -27.44 15.31
N ARG A 227 -27.24 -28.06 15.92
CA ARG A 227 -25.85 -27.91 15.47
C ARG A 227 -25.63 -28.63 14.15
N VAL A 228 -25.20 -27.89 13.13
CA VAL A 228 -24.84 -28.46 11.81
C VAL A 228 -23.33 -28.44 11.62
N MET A 229 -22.78 -29.59 11.26
CA MET A 229 -21.38 -29.70 10.85
C MET A 229 -21.28 -29.47 9.34
N LEU A 230 -20.79 -28.30 8.92
CA LEU A 230 -20.70 -27.93 7.49
C LEU A 230 -19.59 -28.67 6.73
N CYS A 231 -18.63 -29.27 7.44
CA CYS A 231 -17.51 -29.97 6.81
C CYS A 231 -16.96 -31.05 7.74
N ASN A 232 -16.83 -32.26 7.20
CA ASN A 232 -16.26 -33.40 7.91
C ASN A 232 -14.87 -33.81 7.39
N ASN A 233 -14.15 -32.92 6.70
CA ASN A 233 -12.79 -33.22 6.22
C ASN A 233 -11.88 -33.58 7.41
N PRO A 234 -10.96 -34.55 7.28
CA PRO A 234 -10.18 -35.03 8.41
C PRO A 234 -9.20 -33.95 8.90
N ASN A 235 -8.86 -34.03 10.18
CA ASN A 235 -7.80 -33.21 10.74
C ASN A 235 -6.46 -33.76 10.25
N VAL A 236 -5.51 -32.88 9.97
CA VAL A 236 -4.20 -33.27 9.44
C VAL A 236 -3.12 -32.93 10.45
N SER A 237 -2.25 -33.88 10.76
CA SER A 237 -1.12 -33.66 11.68
C SER A 237 0.02 -32.91 11.00
N GLU A 238 0.79 -32.15 11.78
CA GLU A 238 1.98 -31.44 11.29
C GLU A 238 3.02 -32.41 10.71
N VAL A 239 3.14 -33.61 11.28
CA VAL A 239 4.04 -34.67 10.79
C VAL A 239 3.64 -35.14 9.41
N THR A 240 2.34 -35.42 9.19
CA THR A 240 1.83 -35.85 7.88
C THR A 240 2.08 -34.79 6.81
N LEU A 241 1.89 -33.51 7.14
CA LEU A 241 2.16 -32.40 6.21
C LEU A 241 3.64 -32.30 5.85
N ASN A 242 4.52 -32.38 6.85
CA ASN A 242 5.96 -32.35 6.64
C ASN A 242 6.43 -33.52 5.76
N GLN A 243 5.94 -34.74 6.04
CA GLN A 243 6.24 -35.93 5.23
C GLN A 243 5.77 -35.77 3.78
N PHE A 244 4.56 -35.23 3.57
CA PHE A 244 4.05 -34.96 2.23
C PHE A 244 4.94 -33.97 1.47
N ILE A 245 5.37 -32.89 2.13
CA ILE A 245 6.23 -31.85 1.53
C ILE A 245 7.64 -32.39 1.24
N GLN A 246 8.18 -33.23 2.11
CA GLN A 246 9.48 -33.88 1.92
C GLN A 246 9.41 -35.04 0.92
N GLY A 247 8.21 -35.44 0.51
CA GLY A 247 8.01 -36.54 -0.43
C GLY A 247 8.43 -36.19 -1.86
N SER A 248 8.91 -37.21 -2.58
CA SER A 248 9.30 -37.10 -3.99
C SER A 248 8.16 -36.62 -4.89
N SER A 249 6.91 -36.99 -4.58
CA SER A 249 5.73 -36.53 -5.33
C SER A 249 5.54 -35.02 -5.25
N TYR A 250 5.74 -34.40 -4.09
CA TYR A 250 5.62 -32.95 -3.95
C TYR A 250 6.75 -32.23 -4.67
N ALA A 251 7.98 -32.72 -4.55
CA ALA A 251 9.13 -32.22 -5.30
C ALA A 251 8.90 -32.31 -6.82
N PHE A 252 8.37 -33.44 -7.30
CA PHE A 252 8.00 -33.63 -8.70
C PHE A 252 6.93 -32.64 -9.16
N HIS A 253 5.90 -32.38 -8.34
CA HIS A 253 4.88 -31.38 -8.66
C HIS A 253 5.43 -29.96 -8.74
N ILE A 254 6.35 -29.56 -7.85
CA ILE A 254 7.04 -28.27 -7.93
C ILE A 254 7.85 -28.18 -9.21
N TRP A 255 8.65 -29.22 -9.49
CA TRP A 255 9.48 -29.28 -10.69
C TRP A 255 8.64 -29.15 -11.97
N LYS A 256 7.54 -29.93 -12.06
CA LYS A 256 6.59 -29.82 -13.18
C LYS A 256 6.00 -28.43 -13.34
N LYS A 257 5.59 -27.77 -12.24
CA LYS A 257 5.09 -26.39 -12.31
C LYS A 257 6.15 -25.40 -12.81
N ALA A 258 7.40 -25.55 -12.35
CA ALA A 258 8.50 -24.71 -12.83
C ALA A 258 8.77 -24.94 -14.32
N GLU A 259 8.78 -26.19 -14.78
CA GLU A 259 8.93 -26.57 -16.19
C GLU A 259 7.83 -25.92 -17.06
N PHE A 260 6.56 -26.04 -16.67
CA PHE A 260 5.45 -25.38 -17.35
C PHE A 260 5.57 -23.85 -17.34
N GLY A 261 6.02 -23.26 -16.23
CA GLY A 261 6.25 -21.82 -16.14
C GLY A 261 7.33 -21.32 -17.09
N ILE A 262 8.46 -22.04 -17.19
CA ILE A 262 9.53 -21.74 -18.14
C ILE A 262 9.02 -21.82 -19.58
N LEU A 263 8.25 -22.85 -19.92
CA LEU A 263 7.65 -23.01 -21.24
C LEU A 263 6.73 -21.82 -21.59
N ALA A 264 5.91 -21.39 -20.63
CA ALA A 264 5.01 -20.24 -20.80
C ALA A 264 5.76 -18.90 -20.93
N LEU A 265 6.85 -18.71 -20.18
CA LEU A 265 7.70 -17.52 -20.32
C LEU A 265 8.38 -17.51 -21.70
N ASN A 266 8.94 -18.63 -22.14
CA ASN A 266 9.57 -18.73 -23.46
C ASN A 266 8.58 -18.45 -24.60
N SER A 267 7.33 -18.91 -24.49
CA SER A 267 6.31 -18.61 -25.51
C SER A 267 5.91 -17.13 -25.51
N LEU A 268 5.82 -16.49 -24.34
CA LEU A 268 5.59 -15.05 -24.22
C LEU A 268 6.77 -14.25 -24.79
N THR A 269 8.01 -14.64 -24.51
CA THR A 269 9.22 -14.01 -25.08
C THR A 269 9.21 -14.11 -26.60
N ALA A 270 8.89 -15.29 -27.15
CA ALA A 270 8.78 -15.49 -28.59
C ALA A 270 7.66 -14.63 -29.21
N ALA A 271 6.51 -14.51 -28.55
CA ALA A 271 5.41 -13.66 -28.99
C ALA A 271 5.78 -12.16 -28.98
N LEU A 272 6.47 -11.69 -27.93
CA LEU A 272 6.97 -10.32 -27.81
C LEU A 272 8.04 -10.03 -28.87
N MET A 273 8.97 -10.94 -29.12
CA MET A 273 9.95 -10.81 -30.21
C MET A 273 9.27 -10.74 -31.59
N CYS A 274 8.22 -11.53 -31.82
CA CYS A 274 7.42 -11.45 -33.04
C CYS A 274 6.66 -10.11 -33.15
N GLN A 275 6.17 -9.57 -32.04
CA GLN A 275 5.54 -8.24 -32.02
C GLN A 275 6.54 -7.11 -32.28
N ILE A 276 7.77 -7.20 -31.76
CA ILE A 276 8.85 -6.25 -32.08
C ILE A 276 9.13 -6.26 -33.60
N ASN A 277 9.16 -7.43 -34.22
CA ASN A 277 9.34 -7.53 -35.68
C ASN A 277 8.13 -7.01 -36.49
N LYS A 278 6.92 -7.00 -35.90
CA LYS A 278 5.68 -6.52 -36.52
C LYS A 278 5.36 -5.05 -36.24
N GLN A 279 5.93 -4.45 -35.19
CA GLN A 279 5.99 -3.00 -35.05
C GLN A 279 7.01 -2.52 -36.07
N ASP A 280 6.49 -2.32 -37.27
CA ASP A 280 7.18 -2.26 -38.54
C ASP A 280 8.53 -1.54 -38.51
N ILE A 281 9.56 -2.20 -39.06
CA ILE A 281 10.77 -1.55 -39.61
C ILE A 281 10.38 -0.32 -40.46
N LYS A 282 9.19 -0.38 -41.10
CA LYS A 282 8.54 0.70 -41.85
C LYS A 282 8.11 1.91 -41.00
N ALA A 283 7.55 1.69 -39.81
CA ALA A 283 7.20 2.80 -38.91
C ALA A 283 8.46 3.51 -38.37
N VAL A 284 9.54 2.75 -38.14
CA VAL A 284 10.85 3.30 -37.77
C VAL A 284 11.51 4.03 -38.94
N SER A 285 11.38 3.53 -40.19
CA SER A 285 11.88 4.24 -41.37
C SER A 285 11.12 5.54 -41.64
N ASP A 286 9.79 5.53 -41.54
CA ASP A 286 8.95 6.71 -41.75
C ASP A 286 9.23 7.80 -40.71
N LEU A 287 9.52 7.41 -39.46
CA LEU A 287 9.93 8.36 -38.42
C LEU A 287 11.34 8.90 -38.65
N ARG A 288 12.27 8.09 -39.17
CA ARG A 288 13.61 8.56 -39.57
C ARG A 288 13.54 9.54 -40.73
N GLU A 289 12.69 9.28 -41.72
CA GLU A 289 12.49 10.17 -42.87
C GLU A 289 11.88 11.51 -42.43
N LYS A 290 10.88 11.49 -41.54
CA LYS A 290 10.33 12.69 -40.92
C LYS A 290 11.32 13.45 -40.05
N LEU A 291 12.24 12.77 -39.35
CA LEU A 291 13.30 13.45 -38.60
C LEU A 291 14.29 14.15 -39.54
N ALA A 292 14.64 13.51 -40.66
CA ALA A 292 15.51 14.10 -41.68
C ALA A 292 14.89 15.35 -42.33
N ASP A 293 13.58 15.35 -42.57
CA ASP A 293 12.85 16.53 -43.04
C ASP A 293 12.87 17.67 -42.01
N ILE A 294 12.70 17.36 -40.72
CA ILE A 294 12.76 18.36 -39.65
C ILE A 294 14.18 18.94 -39.50
N ASP A 295 15.21 18.11 -39.58
CA ASP A 295 16.61 18.55 -39.57
C ASP A 295 16.94 19.39 -40.81
N GLY A 296 16.41 19.03 -41.99
CA GLY A 296 16.53 19.83 -43.21
C GLY A 296 15.86 21.21 -43.11
N VAL A 297 14.68 21.26 -42.48
CA VAL A 297 13.97 22.52 -42.19
C VAL A 297 14.71 23.35 -41.14
N PHE A 298 15.27 22.74 -40.10
CA PHE A 298 16.09 23.42 -39.11
C PHE A 298 17.41 23.94 -39.71
N TYR A 299 18.06 23.17 -40.57
CA TYR A 299 19.28 23.56 -41.27
C TYR A 299 19.01 24.72 -42.25
N ALA A 300 17.89 24.68 -42.98
CA ALA A 300 17.46 25.77 -43.86
C ALA A 300 17.05 27.04 -43.07
N ALA A 301 16.43 26.88 -41.90
CA ALA A 301 16.05 28.01 -41.03
C ALA A 301 17.27 28.66 -40.34
N TYR A 302 18.29 27.88 -39.97
CA TYR A 302 19.52 28.39 -39.35
C TYR A 302 20.55 28.92 -40.37
N HIS A 303 20.58 28.37 -41.59
CA HIS A 303 21.56 28.75 -42.64
C HIS A 303 20.98 29.54 -43.82
N GLY A 304 19.68 29.84 -43.82
CA GLY A 304 19.01 30.71 -44.79
C GLY A 304 19.41 32.21 -44.73
N GLY A 305 20.57 32.50 -44.15
CA GLY A 305 21.15 33.83 -44.05
C GLY A 305 22.67 33.87 -44.21
N ARG A 306 23.30 32.90 -44.88
CA ARG A 306 24.59 33.06 -45.62
C ARG A 306 25.07 31.71 -46.16
N ALA A 307 25.26 31.65 -47.47
CA ALA A 307 25.96 30.56 -48.12
C ALA A 307 27.43 30.51 -47.64
N HIS A 308 27.81 29.45 -46.94
CA HIS A 308 29.16 28.87 -47.00
C HIS A 308 29.05 27.38 -46.63
N GLY A 309 29.50 26.52 -47.55
CA GLY A 309 29.43 25.07 -47.39
C GLY A 309 30.38 24.54 -46.32
N VAL A 310 29.91 23.53 -45.59
CA VAL A 310 30.77 22.60 -44.84
C VAL A 310 30.25 21.19 -45.13
N ARG A 311 31.12 20.36 -45.72
CA ARG A 311 30.94 18.92 -45.84
C ARG A 311 31.11 18.30 -44.45
N VAL A 312 30.18 17.45 -44.04
CA VAL A 312 30.44 16.45 -43.00
C VAL A 312 30.26 15.08 -43.63
N SER A 313 31.36 14.34 -43.62
CA SER A 313 31.60 13.04 -44.25
C SER A 313 30.80 11.90 -43.62
N ASP A 314 30.35 10.99 -44.49
CA ASP A 314 29.78 9.69 -44.17
C ASP A 314 30.65 8.90 -43.18
N GLY A 315 30.08 8.58 -42.03
CA GLY A 315 30.61 7.62 -41.06
C GLY A 315 29.68 6.44 -40.91
N VAL A 316 29.71 5.52 -41.87
CA VAL A 316 29.02 4.23 -41.79
C VAL A 316 29.76 3.36 -40.77
N ALA A 317 29.24 3.25 -39.55
CA ALA A 317 29.65 2.22 -38.60
C ALA A 317 28.67 1.05 -38.67
N ASN A 318 29.09 0.02 -39.42
CA ASN A 318 28.54 -1.32 -39.40
C ASN A 318 28.50 -1.87 -37.97
N PHE A 319 27.33 -2.27 -37.48
CA PHE A 319 27.21 -3.31 -36.46
C PHE A 319 26.15 -4.32 -36.90
N GLY A 320 26.65 -5.37 -37.55
CA GLY A 320 25.96 -6.63 -37.75
C GLY A 320 26.98 -7.76 -37.62
N GLY A 321 26.78 -8.63 -36.63
CA GLY A 321 27.14 -10.05 -36.68
C GLY A 321 28.38 -10.51 -35.90
N ALA A 322 28.16 -10.96 -34.67
CA ALA A 322 28.49 -12.31 -34.18
C ALA A 322 27.68 -12.60 -32.91
#